data_AF-A0A9E5QWH8-F1
#
_entry.id   AF-A0A9E5QWH8-F1
#
_cell.length_a   1.000
_cell.length_b   1.000
_cell.length_c   1.000
_cell.angle_alpha   90.00
_cell.angle_beta   90.00
_cell.angle_gamma   90.00
#
_symmetry.space_group_name_H-M   'P 1'
#
loop_
_entity.id
_entity.type
_entity.pdbx_description
1 polymer ?
#
loop_
_entity_poly.entity_id
_entity_poly.type
_entity_poly.pdbx_seq_one_letter_code
_entity_poly.pdbx_strand_id
1 'polypeptide(L)'
;MEARTTLPLPAWVLPTPDCPGPEEVLLHDQLALIFINTPWWFAQENQAVENSVCEISDEAGFLAALRDALRRHQHRQVLVLGHHPLVSNGKIGGHFPWTQHLWPLPGLGSLGWAYRKTLGLPQDQASLRYRQLQKSLKILFSAHPRLIYACGYEGSLQYHPLGPGHHFQSGSWGKKSFLVGKKGAHFVSNQPGDFQLVFPPKEAAYWQVYIGQQLASQGVLFDVPPPLADSLSPLPDYQGKTITRPLNPAYAEVSRYRRWTLGQNYRREWATPVPFPYFDWGADLGGLKIIKQGGGQATNSLRLEAPDGRQYVLRSVDKQGDKALPDALKNTFVADIVQDQTSAAHPYAPLVVPRLAEAAGLSHARPRYVYLAPDPRLEGYEALADDVYLFEERPDDTFWRDVAHFGSARDIKSTAKVLEKIQSDNDERIDQRAVVKYRLFDIWLGDWDRHDDQWRWGQYEDKNTKQKIYRPIPRDRDQVFFNSDGKLVDLASHEWGLPKFQGFKARIRSIRGYNFNARYFDRFFLTEPIGEDWQAAARELQAALSDSVIALALADLPAEVQFRNAEIAAKLRQRREDLPIYAEAYFQFLSKAVSIIGSDKHELFEITHQGPPRPG
;
A
#
# COMPACT_ATOMS: atom_id res chain seq x y z
N MET A 1 33.52 -16.66 27.76
CA MET A 1 33.55 -17.01 26.33
C MET A 1 32.35 -16.31 25.70
N GLU A 2 32.51 -15.03 25.34
CA GLU A 2 31.42 -14.22 24.79
C GLU A 2 31.13 -14.73 23.38
N ALA A 3 29.94 -15.30 23.20
CA ALA A 3 29.43 -15.59 21.87
C ALA A 3 29.20 -14.25 21.17
N ARG A 4 30.20 -13.79 20.40
CA ARG A 4 30.01 -12.73 19.43
C ARG A 4 29.06 -13.30 18.38
N THR A 5 27.78 -12.93 18.47
CA THR A 5 26.83 -13.15 17.38
C THR A 5 27.26 -12.24 16.24
N THR A 6 28.21 -12.68 15.42
CA THR A 6 28.37 -12.13 14.08
C THR A 6 27.08 -12.48 13.36
N LEU A 7 26.24 -11.46 13.13
CA LEU A 7 25.10 -11.60 12.24
C LEU A 7 25.62 -12.28 10.96
N PRO A 8 25.11 -13.46 10.60
CA PRO A 8 25.29 -13.95 9.26
C PRO A 8 24.44 -13.00 8.41
N LEU A 9 24.97 -11.84 8.03
CA LEU A 9 24.34 -11.00 7.02
C LEU A 9 24.28 -11.88 5.78
N PRO A 10 23.10 -12.41 5.41
CA PRO A 10 23.04 -13.22 4.21
C PRO A 10 23.18 -12.25 3.03
N ALA A 11 23.62 -12.74 1.87
CA ALA A 11 24.06 -11.94 0.72
C ALA A 11 22.95 -11.10 0.01
N TRP A 12 21.88 -10.73 0.70
CA TRP A 12 20.85 -9.80 0.23
C TRP A 12 21.08 -8.44 0.90
N VAL A 13 21.44 -7.45 0.09
CA VAL A 13 21.56 -6.05 0.50
C VAL A 13 20.16 -5.57 0.90
N LEU A 14 19.96 -5.35 2.19
CA LEU A 14 18.74 -4.76 2.73
C LEU A 14 18.84 -3.24 2.80
N PRO A 15 17.77 -2.51 2.45
CA PRO A 15 16.60 -2.98 1.72
C PRO A 15 16.96 -3.33 0.26
N THR A 16 16.10 -4.10 -0.43
CA THR A 16 16.27 -4.36 -1.87
C THR A 16 16.58 -3.06 -2.60
N PRO A 17 17.56 -3.03 -3.53
CA PRO A 17 18.12 -1.78 -4.07
C PRO A 17 17.06 -0.79 -4.61
N ASP A 18 15.94 -1.32 -5.08
CA ASP A 18 14.87 -0.56 -5.72
C ASP A 18 13.74 -0.15 -4.78
N CYS A 19 13.69 -0.68 -3.54
CA CYS A 19 12.61 -0.41 -2.60
C CYS A 19 13.02 0.51 -1.45
N PRO A 20 12.11 1.37 -0.97
CA PRO A 20 12.40 2.33 0.09
C PRO A 20 12.68 1.71 1.48
N GLY A 21 12.24 0.47 1.73
CA GLY A 21 12.05 -0.05 3.08
C GLY A 21 10.82 0.59 3.77
N PRO A 22 10.65 0.46 5.10
CA PRO A 22 11.55 -0.19 6.05
C PRO A 22 11.55 -1.72 5.94
N GLU A 23 12.72 -2.32 6.18
CA GLU A 23 12.88 -3.77 6.38
C GLU A 23 13.32 -4.00 7.83
N GLU A 24 12.56 -4.81 8.58
CA GLU A 24 12.72 -5.02 10.01
C GLU A 24 13.43 -6.35 10.31
N VAL A 25 14.47 -6.32 11.13
CA VAL A 25 15.17 -7.52 11.61
C VAL A 25 15.24 -7.48 13.14
N LEU A 26 14.56 -8.42 13.80
CA LEU A 26 14.64 -8.58 15.25
C LEU A 26 15.92 -9.35 15.60
N LEU A 27 16.84 -8.71 16.35
CA LEU A 27 18.04 -9.40 16.84
C LEU A 27 17.77 -10.20 18.10
N HIS A 28 17.05 -9.58 19.03
CA HIS A 28 16.56 -10.18 20.28
C HIS A 28 15.41 -9.32 20.82
N ASP A 29 14.80 -9.73 21.93
CA ASP A 29 13.55 -9.15 22.44
C ASP A 29 13.57 -7.64 22.69
N GLN A 30 14.76 -7.06 22.89
CA GLN A 30 14.97 -5.65 23.24
C GLN A 30 15.63 -4.81 22.13
N LEU A 31 16.06 -5.41 21.01
CA LEU A 31 16.78 -4.70 19.94
C LEU A 31 16.26 -5.11 18.55
N ALA A 32 15.84 -4.10 17.78
CA ALA A 32 15.45 -4.25 16.39
C ALA A 32 16.32 -3.40 15.46
N LEU A 33 16.64 -3.94 14.28
CA LEU A 33 17.20 -3.19 13.17
C LEU A 33 16.10 -2.82 12.19
N ILE A 34 16.18 -1.61 11.66
CA ILE A 34 15.32 -1.13 10.59
C ILE A 34 16.19 -0.59 9.46
N PHE A 35 16.11 -1.18 8.28
CA PHE A 35 16.87 -0.72 7.10
C PHE A 35 16.00 0.19 6.23
N ILE A 36 16.53 1.35 5.82
CA ILE A 36 15.84 2.31 4.93
C ILE A 36 16.72 2.74 3.74
N ASN A 37 16.11 2.84 2.56
CA ASN A 37 16.78 3.23 1.32
C ASN A 37 16.66 4.75 1.09
N THR A 38 17.44 5.54 1.82
CA THR A 38 17.44 7.00 1.56
C THR A 38 17.85 7.42 0.13
N PRO A 39 18.66 6.67 -0.66
CA PRO A 39 18.85 6.96 -2.09
C PRO A 39 17.57 6.94 -2.91
N TRP A 40 16.64 6.03 -2.63
CA TRP A 40 15.33 5.98 -3.28
C TRP A 40 14.58 7.32 -3.17
N TRP A 41 14.69 8.01 -2.02
CA TRP A 41 14.08 9.34 -1.83
C TRP A 41 14.57 10.36 -2.86
N PHE A 42 15.81 10.28 -3.33
CA PHE A 42 16.37 11.23 -4.30
C PHE A 42 16.25 10.74 -5.76
N ALA A 43 15.91 9.47 -5.99
CA ALA A 43 15.79 8.89 -7.33
C ALA A 43 14.46 9.21 -8.04
N GLN A 44 13.40 9.53 -7.30
CA GLN A 44 12.04 9.72 -7.85
C GLN A 44 11.91 10.83 -8.90
N GLU A 45 12.84 11.80 -8.97
CA GLU A 45 12.77 12.91 -9.93
C GLU A 45 13.10 12.48 -11.37
N ASN A 46 13.80 11.35 -11.55
CA ASN A 46 14.30 10.89 -12.85
C ASN A 46 13.67 9.58 -13.35
N GLN A 47 12.77 8.97 -12.59
CA GLN A 47 12.12 7.72 -12.96
C GLN A 47 10.61 7.88 -12.80
N ALA A 48 9.89 7.76 -13.91
CA ALA A 48 8.50 7.33 -13.86
C ALA A 48 8.52 5.93 -13.23
N VAL A 49 8.26 5.84 -11.92
CA VAL A 49 8.19 4.57 -11.20
C VAL A 49 6.89 3.88 -11.59
N GLU A 50 6.80 3.44 -12.85
CA GLU A 50 5.63 2.74 -13.38
C GLU A 50 5.73 1.21 -13.20
N ASN A 51 6.84 0.68 -12.67
CA ASN A 51 7.06 -0.76 -12.49
C ASN A 51 7.85 -1.12 -11.21
N SER A 52 7.55 -0.53 -10.04
CA SER A 52 8.21 -0.98 -8.80
C SER A 52 7.55 -2.24 -8.25
N VAL A 53 8.32 -3.31 -8.07
CA VAL A 53 7.96 -4.51 -7.28
C VAL A 53 7.64 -4.18 -5.82
N CYS A 54 7.96 -2.96 -5.39
CA CYS A 54 7.80 -2.46 -4.04
C CYS A 54 6.34 -2.15 -3.69
N GLU A 55 5.91 -2.58 -2.50
CA GLU A 55 4.59 -2.22 -1.94
C GLU A 55 4.47 -0.70 -1.67
N ILE A 56 5.59 0.01 -1.61
CA ILE A 56 5.66 1.45 -1.34
C ILE A 56 6.22 2.15 -2.58
N SER A 57 5.42 3.04 -3.17
CA SER A 57 5.74 3.76 -4.40
C SER A 57 5.92 5.27 -4.20
N ASP A 58 5.50 5.84 -3.07
CA ASP A 58 5.57 7.28 -2.82
C ASP A 58 6.15 7.65 -1.43
N GLU A 59 6.61 8.90 -1.30
CA GLU A 59 7.24 9.43 -0.09
C GLU A 59 6.32 9.32 1.14
N ALA A 60 5.01 9.50 0.96
CA ALA A 60 4.04 9.47 2.04
C ALA A 60 3.84 8.05 2.58
N GLY A 61 3.79 7.06 1.69
CA GLY A 61 3.77 5.64 1.99
C GLY A 61 5.05 5.18 2.70
N PHE A 62 6.21 5.68 2.28
CA PHE A 62 7.48 5.40 2.97
C PHE A 62 7.46 5.91 4.41
N LEU A 63 7.06 7.17 4.62
CA LEU A 63 6.97 7.76 5.96
C LEU A 63 5.92 7.07 6.83
N ALA A 64 4.80 6.65 6.24
CA ALA A 64 3.77 5.89 6.95
C ALA A 64 4.28 4.51 7.39
N ALA A 65 4.94 3.79 6.49
CA ALA A 65 5.51 2.47 6.77
C ALA A 65 6.63 2.54 7.82
N LEU A 66 7.51 3.54 7.73
CA LEU A 66 8.56 3.77 8.74
C LEU A 66 7.97 4.11 10.11
N ARG A 67 6.93 4.95 10.16
CA ARG A 67 6.23 5.26 11.42
C ARG A 67 5.63 4.00 12.04
N ASP A 68 5.03 3.15 11.23
CA ASP A 68 4.40 1.90 11.64
C ASP A 68 5.43 0.87 12.16
N ALA A 69 6.56 0.70 11.45
CA ALA A 69 7.68 -0.12 11.92
C ALA A 69 8.23 0.36 13.27
N LEU A 70 8.44 1.68 13.40
CA LEU A 70 8.88 2.25 14.67
C LEU A 70 7.86 2.01 15.80
N ARG A 71 6.55 2.13 15.56
CA ARG A 71 5.50 1.85 16.55
C ARG A 71 5.54 0.41 17.06
N ARG A 72 5.68 -0.59 16.18
CA ARG A 72 5.85 -2.01 16.58
C ARG A 72 7.06 -2.24 17.49
N HIS A 73 8.04 -1.37 17.43
CA HIS A 73 9.26 -1.43 18.23
C HIS A 73 9.33 -0.34 19.31
N GLN A 74 8.21 0.28 19.71
CA GLN A 74 8.20 1.38 20.71
C GLN A 74 8.81 1.01 22.07
N HIS A 75 8.71 -0.27 22.46
CA HIS A 75 9.28 -0.78 23.72
C HIS A 75 10.73 -1.26 23.60
N ARG A 76 11.28 -1.26 22.39
CA ARG A 76 12.63 -1.77 22.09
C ARG A 76 13.60 -0.62 21.82
N GLN A 77 14.89 -0.93 21.92
CA GLN A 77 15.92 -0.13 21.28
C GLN A 77 15.86 -0.37 19.77
N VAL A 78 16.02 0.69 18.98
CA VAL A 78 15.92 0.62 17.52
C VAL A 78 17.17 1.18 16.89
N LEU A 79 17.83 0.39 16.04
CA LEU A 79 18.91 0.85 15.18
C LEU A 79 18.40 0.98 13.74
N VAL A 80 18.18 2.22 13.31
CA VAL A 80 17.80 2.54 11.93
C VAL A 80 19.07 2.73 11.10
N LEU A 81 19.19 1.97 10.01
CA LEU A 81 20.32 2.02 9.08
C LEU A 81 19.88 2.67 7.76
N GLY A 82 20.57 3.75 7.38
CA GLY A 82 20.32 4.46 6.13
C GLY A 82 21.61 4.89 5.43
N HIS A 83 21.49 5.46 4.23
CA HIS A 83 22.65 5.94 3.48
C HIS A 83 23.00 7.39 3.84
N HIS A 84 22.04 8.31 3.75
CA HIS A 84 22.23 9.76 3.88
C HIS A 84 22.19 10.26 5.34
N PRO A 85 23.12 11.13 5.79
CA PRO A 85 23.14 11.63 7.16
C PRO A 85 22.10 12.73 7.42
N LEU A 86 21.50 12.72 8.61
CA LEU A 86 20.53 13.75 9.03
C LEU A 86 21.19 15.02 9.59
N VAL A 87 22.46 14.91 9.97
CA VAL A 87 23.30 15.99 10.47
C VAL A 87 24.72 15.72 9.99
N SER A 88 25.43 16.72 9.48
CA SER A 88 26.84 16.57 9.13
C SER A 88 27.65 17.85 9.33
N ASN A 89 28.87 17.69 9.85
CA ASN A 89 29.92 18.71 9.90
C ASN A 89 30.83 18.68 8.66
N GLY A 90 30.44 17.92 7.63
CA GLY A 90 31.13 17.76 6.37
C GLY A 90 30.64 18.70 5.27
N LYS A 91 31.00 18.38 4.03
CA LYS A 91 30.72 19.23 2.86
C LYS A 91 29.24 19.32 2.55
N ILE A 92 28.50 18.22 2.69
CA ILE A 92 27.06 18.21 2.45
C ILE A 92 26.30 19.06 3.46
N GLY A 93 26.85 19.25 4.66
CA GLY A 93 26.34 20.16 5.69
C GLY A 93 26.66 21.63 5.41
N GLY A 94 27.25 21.95 4.25
CA GLY A 94 27.62 23.31 3.87
C GLY A 94 28.93 23.80 4.49
N HIS A 95 29.82 22.89 4.90
CA HIS A 95 31.13 23.22 5.44
C HIS A 95 32.24 22.99 4.40
N PHE A 96 32.95 24.06 4.05
CA PHE A 96 33.99 24.03 3.02
C PHE A 96 35.31 24.59 3.57
N PRO A 97 36.48 24.09 3.11
CA PRO A 97 37.77 24.65 3.45
C PRO A 97 37.89 26.11 3.01
N TRP A 98 38.55 26.95 3.82
CA TRP A 98 38.76 28.37 3.48
C TRP A 98 39.48 28.55 2.13
N THR A 99 40.40 27.64 1.80
CA THR A 99 41.19 27.65 0.57
C THR A 99 40.35 27.51 -0.70
N GLN A 100 39.13 26.98 -0.60
CA GLN A 100 38.24 26.81 -1.75
C GLN A 100 37.47 28.09 -2.12
N HIS A 101 37.50 29.13 -1.29
CA HIS A 101 36.96 30.45 -1.64
C HIS A 101 37.82 31.22 -2.65
N LEU A 102 39.05 30.77 -2.89
CA LEU A 102 40.05 31.42 -3.74
C LEU A 102 40.15 30.84 -5.16
N TRP A 103 39.46 29.73 -5.43
CA TRP A 103 39.50 28.99 -6.71
C TRP A 103 38.07 28.85 -7.29
N PRO A 104 37.84 29.02 -8.61
CA PRO A 104 38.78 29.33 -9.68
C PRO A 104 39.23 30.81 -9.72
N LEU A 105 38.45 31.71 -9.11
CA LEU A 105 38.79 33.11 -8.86
C LEU A 105 38.21 33.55 -7.51
N PRO A 106 38.88 34.45 -6.75
CA PRO A 106 38.31 35.07 -5.56
C PRO A 106 36.93 35.68 -5.87
N GLY A 107 35.91 35.36 -5.07
CA GLY A 107 34.54 35.84 -5.27
C GLY A 107 33.63 34.86 -6.04
N LEU A 108 34.05 34.35 -7.19
CA LEU A 108 33.27 33.35 -7.96
C LEU A 108 33.19 32.00 -7.23
N GLY A 109 34.30 31.54 -6.65
CA GLY A 109 34.29 30.36 -5.77
C GLY A 109 33.34 30.56 -4.58
N SER A 110 33.37 31.75 -3.97
CA SER A 110 32.48 32.11 -2.86
C SER A 110 31.00 32.08 -3.24
N LEU A 111 30.62 32.44 -4.47
CA LEU A 111 29.23 32.34 -4.94
C LEU A 111 28.77 30.89 -5.08
N GLY A 112 29.61 30.00 -5.63
CA GLY A 112 29.29 28.58 -5.74
C GLY A 112 29.13 27.89 -4.38
N TRP A 113 29.98 28.21 -3.40
CA TRP A 113 29.86 27.69 -2.04
C TRP A 113 28.70 28.31 -1.26
N ALA A 114 28.43 29.60 -1.45
CA ALA A 114 27.25 30.25 -0.91
C ALA A 114 26.00 29.55 -1.44
N TYR A 115 25.92 29.28 -2.75
CA TYR A 115 24.83 28.52 -3.36
C TYR A 115 24.68 27.14 -2.71
N ARG A 116 25.75 26.33 -2.61
CA ARG A 116 25.68 25.00 -1.97
C ARG A 116 25.27 25.05 -0.50
N LYS A 117 25.59 26.14 0.21
CA LYS A 117 25.24 26.35 1.61
C LYS A 117 23.80 26.87 1.80
N THR A 118 23.24 27.63 0.87
CA THR A 118 21.91 28.26 1.01
C THR A 118 20.81 27.58 0.21
N LEU A 119 21.10 27.18 -1.02
CA LEU A 119 20.16 26.53 -1.94
C LEU A 119 20.47 25.05 -2.13
N GLY A 120 21.76 24.68 -2.14
CA GLY A 120 22.22 23.30 -2.25
C GLY A 120 22.11 22.71 -3.66
N LEU A 121 23.01 21.78 -4.00
CA LEU A 121 22.76 20.78 -5.03
C LEU A 121 21.74 19.75 -4.52
N PRO A 122 21.12 18.89 -5.36
CA PRO A 122 20.07 17.97 -4.93
C PRO A 122 20.40 17.14 -3.67
N GLN A 123 21.66 16.73 -3.49
CA GLN A 123 22.15 15.95 -2.36
C GLN A 123 22.88 16.77 -1.26
N ASP A 124 22.90 18.10 -1.36
CA ASP A 124 23.37 18.97 -0.26
C ASP A 124 22.24 19.18 0.75
N GLN A 125 22.56 19.25 2.04
CA GLN A 125 21.56 19.41 3.12
C GLN A 125 20.78 20.72 3.05
N ALA A 126 21.25 21.71 2.29
CA ALA A 126 20.55 22.97 2.03
C ALA A 126 19.37 22.82 1.03
N SER A 127 19.37 21.76 0.22
CA SER A 127 18.33 21.52 -0.79
C SER A 127 16.96 21.33 -0.15
N LEU A 128 15.90 21.75 -0.85
CA LEU A 128 14.53 21.62 -0.34
C LEU A 128 14.17 20.15 -0.06
N ARG A 129 14.51 19.25 -0.99
CA ARG A 129 14.21 17.82 -0.91
C ARG A 129 14.97 17.14 0.24
N TYR A 130 16.23 17.49 0.45
CA TYR A 130 17.01 16.97 1.56
C TYR A 130 16.48 17.49 2.91
N ARG A 131 16.12 18.77 2.98
CA ARG A 131 15.48 19.34 4.19
C ARG A 131 14.15 18.67 4.52
N GLN A 132 13.36 18.30 3.51
CA GLN A 132 12.11 17.56 3.70
C GLN A 132 12.39 16.17 4.28
N LEU A 133 13.36 15.41 3.74
CA LEU A 133 13.80 14.13 4.30
C LEU A 133 14.25 14.28 5.75
N GLN A 134 15.17 15.22 6.01
CA GLN A 134 15.70 15.48 7.35
C GLN A 134 14.59 15.83 8.34
N LYS A 135 13.70 16.75 7.99
CA LYS A 135 12.60 17.17 8.85
C LYS A 135 11.67 15.99 9.15
N SER A 136 11.29 15.23 8.12
CA SER A 136 10.36 14.11 8.27
C SER A 136 10.95 12.99 9.13
N LEU A 137 12.20 12.58 8.88
CA LEU A 137 12.87 11.56 9.68
C LEU A 137 13.15 12.04 11.11
N LYS A 138 13.59 13.29 11.31
CA LYS A 138 13.79 13.84 12.67
C LYS A 138 12.50 13.86 13.47
N ILE A 139 11.36 14.21 12.86
CA ILE A 139 10.05 14.16 13.51
C ILE A 139 9.70 12.72 13.89
N LEU A 140 9.81 11.77 12.96
CA LEU A 140 9.52 10.36 13.24
C LEU A 140 10.41 9.80 14.36
N PHE A 141 11.72 10.07 14.29
CA PHE A 141 12.69 9.56 15.24
C PHE A 141 12.59 10.20 16.62
N SER A 142 12.12 11.46 16.71
CA SER A 142 11.88 12.11 18.00
C SER A 142 10.78 11.46 18.83
N ALA A 143 9.87 10.71 18.20
CA ALA A 143 8.83 9.95 18.90
C ALA A 143 9.37 8.66 19.54
N HIS A 144 10.61 8.26 19.23
CA HIS A 144 11.25 7.02 19.68
C HIS A 144 12.51 7.33 20.49
N PRO A 145 12.41 7.45 21.82
CA PRO A 145 13.52 7.92 22.66
C PRO A 145 14.74 7.00 22.68
N ARG A 146 14.57 5.71 22.34
CA ARG A 146 15.64 4.69 22.32
C ARG A 146 16.11 4.37 20.89
N LEU A 147 16.21 5.40 20.05
CA LEU A 147 16.57 5.25 18.64
C LEU A 147 18.01 5.69 18.33
N ILE A 148 18.69 4.89 17.52
CA ILE A 148 19.97 5.23 16.89
C ILE A 148 19.76 5.24 15.38
N TYR A 149 20.16 6.32 14.71
CA TYR A 149 20.28 6.37 13.26
C TYR A 149 21.75 6.28 12.86
N ALA A 150 22.13 5.27 12.08
CA ALA A 150 23.49 5.11 11.58
C ALA A 150 23.55 5.13 10.05
N CYS A 151 24.61 5.75 9.51
CA CYS A 151 24.76 5.97 8.06
C CYS A 151 26.23 6.00 7.60
N GLY A 152 26.46 5.96 6.28
CA GLY A 152 27.79 5.79 5.69
C GLY A 152 28.20 6.77 4.58
N TYR A 153 27.39 7.80 4.28
CA TYR A 153 27.53 8.63 3.06
C TYR A 153 28.90 9.33 2.88
N GLU A 154 29.29 10.25 3.79
CA GLU A 154 30.58 10.96 3.62
C GLU A 154 31.71 10.24 4.35
N GLY A 155 32.92 10.39 3.80
CA GLY A 155 34.15 9.83 4.32
C GLY A 155 34.66 10.46 5.61
N SER A 156 33.92 10.28 6.70
CA SER A 156 34.24 10.73 8.06
C SER A 156 33.52 9.87 9.11
N LEU A 157 34.04 9.91 10.34
CA LEU A 157 33.38 9.43 11.54
C LEU A 157 32.75 10.61 12.27
N GLN A 158 31.45 10.57 12.53
CA GLN A 158 30.76 11.60 13.29
C GLN A 158 29.71 10.99 14.23
N TYR A 159 29.58 11.56 15.42
CA TYR A 159 28.50 11.26 16.37
C TYR A 159 27.84 12.55 16.83
N HIS A 160 26.53 12.66 16.55
CA HIS A 160 25.69 13.81 16.86
C HIS A 160 24.48 13.38 17.70
N PRO A 161 23.97 14.25 18.59
CA PRO A 161 22.66 14.05 19.19
C PRO A 161 21.55 14.18 18.13
N LEU A 162 20.46 13.43 18.31
CA LEU A 162 19.30 13.41 17.41
C LEU A 162 18.01 13.45 18.22
N GLY A 163 17.67 14.63 18.76
CA GLY A 163 16.58 14.75 19.72
C GLY A 163 16.88 13.90 20.96
N PRO A 164 16.00 12.99 21.38
CA PRO A 164 16.29 12.02 22.45
C PRO A 164 17.21 10.86 22.01
N GLY A 165 17.42 10.68 20.70
CA GLY A 165 18.21 9.59 20.14
C GLY A 165 19.62 9.99 19.70
N HIS A 166 20.26 9.11 18.93
CA HIS A 166 21.66 9.23 18.51
C HIS A 166 21.82 9.16 16.99
N HIS A 167 22.75 9.93 16.43
CA HIS A 167 23.10 9.91 15.01
C HIS A 167 24.58 9.59 14.80
N PHE A 168 24.87 8.45 14.16
CA PHE A 168 26.22 8.02 13.80
C PHE A 168 26.43 8.08 12.29
N GLN A 169 27.61 8.58 11.90
CA GLN A 169 28.10 8.53 10.52
C GLN A 169 29.43 7.79 10.51
N SER A 170 29.53 6.72 9.74
CA SER A 170 30.67 5.81 9.71
C SER A 170 31.16 5.53 8.28
N GLY A 171 31.60 6.56 7.56
CA GLY A 171 32.03 6.45 6.15
C GLY A 171 33.55 6.51 5.90
N SER A 172 34.37 6.56 6.96
CA SER A 172 35.82 6.89 6.90
C SER A 172 36.73 5.91 6.18
N TRP A 173 36.22 4.77 5.71
CA TRP A 173 36.97 3.80 4.89
C TRP A 173 37.13 4.23 3.43
N GLY A 174 36.34 5.21 2.97
CA GLY A 174 36.40 5.76 1.62
C GLY A 174 37.31 7.00 1.47
N LYS A 175 36.98 7.87 0.50
CA LYS A 175 37.70 9.13 0.28
C LYS A 175 37.52 10.08 1.47
N LYS A 176 38.63 10.53 2.05
CA LYS A 176 38.63 11.51 3.15
C LYS A 176 37.83 12.75 2.78
N SER A 177 36.86 13.08 3.62
CA SER A 177 36.04 14.29 3.47
C SER A 177 36.54 15.42 4.36
N PHE A 178 36.31 16.66 3.93
CA PHE A 178 36.57 17.83 4.78
C PHE A 178 35.57 17.82 5.94
N LEU A 179 36.02 18.19 7.13
CA LEU A 179 35.25 18.12 8.36
C LEU A 179 35.61 19.32 9.24
N VAL A 180 34.61 20.07 9.69
CA VAL A 180 34.82 21.09 10.74
C VAL A 180 34.79 20.45 12.12
N GLY A 181 35.30 21.15 13.14
CA GLY A 181 35.37 20.65 14.52
C GLY A 181 34.00 20.29 15.13
N LYS A 182 33.97 20.03 16.45
CA LYS A 182 32.79 19.55 17.22
C LYS A 182 31.63 20.57 17.34
N LYS A 183 31.14 21.15 16.25
CA LYS A 183 29.96 22.03 16.21
C LYS A 183 28.69 21.24 16.54
N GLY A 184 28.41 21.03 17.84
CA GLY A 184 27.26 20.24 18.31
C GLY A 184 27.46 18.72 18.24
N ALA A 185 28.61 18.24 17.76
CA ALA A 185 28.95 16.82 17.71
C ALA A 185 29.67 16.37 18.98
N HIS A 186 29.36 15.17 19.47
CA HIS A 186 30.13 14.53 20.55
C HIS A 186 31.49 14.04 20.04
N PHE A 187 31.55 13.56 18.80
CA PHE A 187 32.77 13.06 18.16
C PHE A 187 32.82 13.40 16.67
N VAL A 188 34.00 13.75 16.16
CA VAL A 188 34.30 13.94 14.73
C VAL A 188 35.73 13.49 14.43
N SER A 189 35.93 12.75 13.35
CA SER A 189 37.25 12.39 12.82
C SER A 189 37.19 12.15 11.32
N ASN A 190 38.26 12.51 10.60
CA ASN A 190 38.46 12.16 9.19
C ASN A 190 39.54 11.07 9.00
N GLN A 191 39.97 10.44 10.10
CA GLN A 191 40.88 9.31 10.07
C GLN A 191 40.11 7.99 9.89
N PRO A 192 40.69 6.98 9.21
CA PRO A 192 40.09 5.66 9.09
C PRO A 192 39.85 5.00 10.46
N GLY A 193 38.70 4.37 10.61
CA GLY A 193 38.23 3.79 11.87
C GLY A 193 36.79 3.32 11.80
N ASP A 194 36.27 2.83 12.92
CA ASP A 194 34.94 2.23 13.03
C ASP A 194 34.27 2.59 14.36
N PHE A 195 32.95 2.75 14.32
CA PHE A 195 32.10 2.78 15.51
C PHE A 195 31.67 1.35 15.87
N GLN A 196 31.77 1.00 17.14
CA GLN A 196 31.22 -0.22 17.71
C GLN A 196 30.09 0.16 18.66
N LEU A 197 28.88 -0.28 18.33
CA LEU A 197 27.70 -0.13 19.17
C LEU A 197 27.46 -1.45 19.90
N VAL A 198 27.47 -1.41 21.23
CA VAL A 198 27.35 -2.60 22.06
C VAL A 198 26.05 -2.54 22.85
N PHE A 199 25.30 -3.63 22.80
CA PHE A 199 24.00 -3.78 23.45
C PHE A 199 24.03 -5.00 24.37
N PRO A 200 24.58 -4.87 25.60
CA PRO A 200 24.63 -6.00 26.52
C PRO A 200 23.23 -6.27 27.10
N PRO A 201 22.87 -7.54 27.37
CA PRO A 201 21.59 -7.86 28.00
C PRO A 201 21.49 -7.26 29.40
N LYS A 202 20.41 -6.53 29.69
CA LYS A 202 20.12 -5.94 31.02
C LYS A 202 21.15 -4.92 31.53
N GLU A 203 22.01 -4.40 30.65
CA GLU A 203 22.96 -3.32 30.99
C GLU A 203 22.73 -2.11 30.08
N ALA A 204 23.44 -1.02 30.38
CA ALA A 204 23.41 0.18 29.55
C ALA A 204 24.07 -0.10 28.19
N ALA A 205 23.40 0.30 27.11
CA ALA A 205 24.01 0.25 25.78
C ALA A 205 25.08 1.34 25.68
N TYR A 206 26.21 1.05 25.03
CA TYR A 206 27.32 1.98 24.92
C TYR A 206 27.94 1.97 23.51
N TRP A 207 28.67 3.03 23.19
CA TRP A 207 29.41 3.16 21.94
C TRP A 207 30.90 3.30 22.22
N GLN A 208 31.69 2.78 21.29
CA GLN A 208 33.13 2.94 21.22
C GLN A 208 33.51 3.37 19.81
N VAL A 209 34.58 4.15 19.68
CA VAL A 209 35.14 4.48 18.38
C VAL A 209 36.63 4.15 18.35
N TYR A 210 37.03 3.38 17.35
CA TYR A 210 38.41 3.01 17.11
C TYR A 210 38.95 3.80 15.92
N ILE A 211 40.15 4.33 16.06
CA ILE A 211 40.92 4.90 14.96
C ILE A 211 42.15 4.01 14.79
N GLY A 212 42.25 3.34 13.63
CA GLY A 212 43.15 2.21 13.48
C GLY A 212 42.81 1.11 14.49
N GLN A 213 43.73 0.78 15.40
CA GLN A 213 43.52 -0.21 16.47
C GLN A 213 43.38 0.42 17.87
N GLN A 214 43.35 1.76 17.97
CA GLN A 214 43.32 2.47 19.25
C GLN A 214 41.91 2.95 19.56
N LEU A 215 41.46 2.73 20.80
CA LEU A 215 40.21 3.30 21.30
C LEU A 215 40.37 4.82 21.42
N ALA A 216 39.67 5.56 20.58
CA ALA A 216 39.76 7.02 20.53
C ALA A 216 38.73 7.70 21.45
N SER A 217 37.55 7.11 21.63
CA SER A 217 36.51 7.61 22.54
C SER A 217 35.46 6.54 22.84
N GLN A 218 34.69 6.75 23.90
CA GLN A 218 33.55 5.89 24.27
C GLN A 218 32.52 6.68 25.09
N GLY A 219 31.30 6.17 25.18
CA GLY A 219 30.24 6.74 26.00
C GLY A 219 28.98 5.87 26.05
N VAL A 220 28.05 6.23 26.92
CA VAL A 220 26.75 5.53 27.06
C VAL A 220 25.77 6.04 26.00
N LEU A 221 25.00 5.14 25.42
CA LEU A 221 23.91 5.42 24.48
C LEU A 221 22.59 5.55 25.23
N PHE A 222 22.22 4.49 25.96
CA PHE A 222 20.95 4.42 26.69
C PHE A 222 21.20 3.80 28.05
N ASP A 223 20.48 4.28 29.05
CA ASP A 223 20.40 3.64 30.36
C ASP A 223 19.78 2.24 30.24
N VAL A 224 19.91 1.44 31.31
CA VAL A 224 19.38 0.08 31.38
C VAL A 224 17.91 0.07 30.94
N PRO A 225 17.54 -0.68 29.88
CA PRO A 225 16.17 -0.71 29.42
C PRO A 225 15.27 -1.24 30.55
N PRO A 226 14.13 -0.57 30.85
CA PRO A 226 13.18 -1.12 31.80
C PRO A 226 12.75 -2.52 31.33
N PRO A 227 12.54 -3.48 32.24
CA PRO A 227 11.95 -4.76 31.88
C PRO A 227 10.63 -4.49 31.15
N LEU A 228 10.38 -5.23 30.06
CA LEU A 228 9.07 -5.23 29.40
C LEU A 228 8.04 -5.55 30.47
N ALA A 229 7.16 -4.60 30.77
CA ALA A 229 6.14 -4.82 31.76
C ALA A 229 5.22 -5.93 31.24
N ASP A 230 5.14 -7.04 31.95
CA ASP A 230 4.04 -8.00 31.83
C ASP A 230 2.78 -7.33 32.38
N SER A 231 2.26 -6.33 31.66
CA SER A 231 0.97 -5.74 31.99
C SER A 231 -0.11 -6.73 31.60
N LEU A 232 -0.35 -7.69 32.48
CA LEU A 232 -1.52 -8.56 32.47
C LEU A 232 -2.74 -7.75 32.90
N SER A 233 -3.06 -6.68 32.16
CA SER A 233 -4.40 -6.13 32.21
C SER A 233 -5.35 -7.24 31.75
N PRO A 234 -6.41 -7.56 32.51
CA PRO A 234 -7.36 -8.58 32.08
C PRO A 234 -7.89 -8.17 30.70
N LEU A 235 -7.63 -9.03 29.72
CA LEU A 235 -7.99 -8.74 28.35
C LEU A 235 -9.52 -8.80 28.21
N PRO A 236 -10.15 -7.82 27.56
CA PRO A 236 -11.58 -7.87 27.28
C PRO A 236 -11.94 -9.11 26.44
N ASP A 237 -13.06 -9.72 26.80
CA ASP A 237 -13.75 -10.77 26.04
C ASP A 237 -14.95 -10.14 25.31
N TYR A 238 -15.01 -10.35 24.00
CA TYR A 238 -16.01 -9.76 23.12
C TYR A 238 -16.96 -10.81 22.53
N GLN A 239 -16.80 -12.07 22.90
CA GLN A 239 -17.51 -13.17 22.29
C GLN A 239 -19.03 -12.99 22.41
N GLY A 240 -19.71 -13.05 21.25
CA GLY A 240 -21.17 -12.91 21.16
C GLY A 240 -21.72 -11.51 21.43
N LYS A 241 -20.88 -10.51 21.69
CA LYS A 241 -21.33 -9.13 21.90
C LYS A 241 -21.58 -8.44 20.56
N THR A 242 -22.57 -7.55 20.54
CA THR A 242 -22.91 -6.72 19.39
C THR A 242 -23.10 -5.26 19.81
N ILE A 243 -22.82 -4.33 18.89
CA ILE A 243 -23.13 -2.91 19.02
C ILE A 243 -24.00 -2.48 17.85
N THR A 244 -25.02 -1.67 18.11
CA THR A 244 -25.84 -1.08 17.04
C THR A 244 -25.42 0.35 16.81
N ARG A 245 -24.89 0.66 15.63
CA ARG A 245 -24.49 2.02 15.24
C ARG A 245 -24.57 2.22 13.73
N PRO A 246 -24.73 3.46 13.24
CA PRO A 246 -24.52 3.75 11.83
C PRO A 246 -23.02 3.73 11.48
N LEU A 247 -22.70 3.51 10.21
CA LEU A 247 -21.33 3.61 9.71
C LEU A 247 -20.86 5.07 9.70
N ASN A 248 -21.72 5.98 9.23
CA ASN A 248 -21.48 7.42 9.38
C ASN A 248 -22.82 8.19 9.46
N PRO A 249 -23.21 8.67 10.66
CA PRO A 249 -24.46 9.41 10.85
C PRO A 249 -24.46 10.80 10.20
N ALA A 250 -23.29 11.41 9.95
CA ALA A 250 -23.20 12.75 9.39
C ALA A 250 -23.78 12.84 7.96
N TYR A 251 -23.87 11.72 7.24
CA TYR A 251 -24.52 11.67 5.94
C TYR A 251 -26.05 11.89 6.01
N ALA A 252 -26.69 11.78 7.17
CA ALA A 252 -28.09 12.18 7.34
C ALA A 252 -28.29 13.70 7.25
N GLU A 253 -27.33 14.49 7.74
CA GLU A 253 -27.47 15.93 8.00
C GLU A 253 -27.03 16.82 6.81
N VAL A 254 -27.37 16.40 5.59
CA VAL A 254 -26.97 17.09 4.35
C VAL A 254 -28.07 18.01 3.82
N SER A 255 -27.72 19.22 3.39
CA SER A 255 -28.69 20.21 2.87
C SER A 255 -29.42 19.72 1.60
N ARG A 256 -30.65 20.21 1.38
CA ARG A 256 -31.44 19.88 0.17
C ARG A 256 -30.71 20.27 -1.13
N TYR A 257 -30.02 21.41 -1.12
CA TYR A 257 -29.23 21.85 -2.27
C TYR A 257 -28.10 20.87 -2.58
N ARG A 258 -27.35 20.43 -1.56
CA ARG A 258 -26.26 19.46 -1.73
C ARG A 258 -26.77 18.10 -2.21
N ARG A 259 -27.92 17.63 -1.71
CA ARG A 259 -28.57 16.41 -2.21
C ARG A 259 -28.99 16.52 -3.68
N TRP A 260 -29.39 17.70 -4.13
CA TRP A 260 -29.76 17.94 -5.52
C TRP A 260 -28.53 18.03 -6.45
N THR A 261 -27.44 18.65 -6.02
CA THR A 261 -26.22 18.79 -6.82
C THR A 261 -25.34 17.54 -6.82
N LEU A 262 -25.04 16.99 -5.64
CA LEU A 262 -24.11 15.86 -5.44
C LEU A 262 -24.80 14.50 -5.30
N GLY A 263 -26.14 14.50 -5.25
CA GLY A 263 -26.98 13.30 -5.26
C GLY A 263 -27.59 12.98 -3.89
N GLN A 264 -28.61 12.12 -3.85
CA GLN A 264 -29.07 11.45 -2.64
C GLN A 264 -28.14 10.28 -2.27
N ASN A 265 -27.60 9.60 -3.28
CA ASN A 265 -26.65 8.50 -3.14
C ASN A 265 -27.16 7.43 -2.14
N TYR A 266 -26.25 6.82 -1.36
CA TYR A 266 -26.54 5.83 -0.32
C TYR A 266 -26.53 6.42 1.10
N ARG A 267 -26.79 7.72 1.26
CA ARG A 267 -26.71 8.39 2.57
C ARG A 267 -27.60 7.77 3.64
N ARG A 268 -28.76 7.24 3.23
CA ARG A 268 -29.67 6.56 4.16
C ARG A 268 -29.05 5.27 4.69
N GLU A 269 -28.41 4.50 3.83
CA GLU A 269 -27.71 3.25 4.15
C GLU A 269 -26.53 3.54 5.10
N TRP A 270 -25.76 4.60 4.85
CA TRP A 270 -24.66 5.02 5.73
C TRP A 270 -25.12 5.46 7.13
N ALA A 271 -26.25 6.15 7.21
CA ALA A 271 -26.78 6.71 8.46
C ALA A 271 -27.75 5.79 9.21
N THR A 272 -28.11 4.64 8.65
CA THR A 272 -28.99 3.67 9.31
C THR A 272 -28.20 2.86 10.34
N PRO A 273 -28.63 2.82 11.62
CA PRO A 273 -27.99 1.98 12.62
C PRO A 273 -28.14 0.49 12.28
N VAL A 274 -27.02 -0.24 12.32
CA VAL A 274 -26.94 -1.68 12.03
C VAL A 274 -26.23 -2.38 13.19
N PRO A 275 -26.65 -3.61 13.58
CA PRO A 275 -25.91 -4.40 14.56
C PRO A 275 -24.62 -4.96 13.97
N PHE A 276 -23.51 -4.71 14.65
CA PHE A 276 -22.18 -5.24 14.33
C PHE A 276 -21.65 -6.11 15.46
N PRO A 277 -21.10 -7.31 15.19
CA PRO A 277 -20.38 -8.06 16.20
C PRO A 277 -19.10 -7.33 16.58
N TYR A 278 -18.73 -7.40 17.86
CA TYR A 278 -17.41 -6.93 18.28
C TYR A 278 -16.32 -7.81 17.65
N PHE A 279 -15.19 -7.20 17.30
CA PHE A 279 -13.99 -7.92 16.88
C PHE A 279 -13.36 -8.57 18.11
N ASP A 280 -13.23 -9.90 18.09
CA ASP A 280 -12.71 -10.65 19.23
C ASP A 280 -11.31 -11.18 18.93
N TRP A 281 -10.31 -10.54 19.51
CA TRP A 281 -8.91 -10.87 19.30
C TRP A 281 -8.52 -12.31 19.66
N GLY A 282 -9.20 -12.94 20.63
CA GLY A 282 -8.87 -14.28 21.12
C GLY A 282 -9.66 -15.38 20.42
N ALA A 283 -10.96 -15.15 20.21
CA ALA A 283 -11.84 -16.10 19.56
C ALA A 283 -11.71 -16.09 18.03
N ASP A 284 -11.44 -14.93 17.42
CA ASP A 284 -11.25 -14.85 15.98
C ASP A 284 -9.96 -15.58 15.58
N LEU A 285 -10.13 -16.71 14.89
CA LEU A 285 -9.06 -17.51 14.27
C LEU A 285 -7.95 -17.96 15.25
N GLY A 286 -8.28 -18.07 16.54
CA GLY A 286 -7.37 -18.59 17.57
C GLY A 286 -6.29 -17.60 18.02
N GLY A 287 -6.44 -16.30 17.73
CA GLY A 287 -5.52 -15.26 18.21
C GLY A 287 -4.84 -14.50 17.09
N LEU A 288 -5.43 -13.38 16.65
CA LEU A 288 -4.84 -12.52 15.61
C LEU A 288 -3.81 -11.55 16.17
N LYS A 289 -2.71 -11.35 15.43
CA LYS A 289 -1.66 -10.37 15.76
C LYS A 289 -1.61 -9.27 14.72
N ILE A 290 -1.40 -8.04 15.16
CA ILE A 290 -1.14 -6.91 14.25
C ILE A 290 0.27 -7.02 13.70
N ILE A 291 0.40 -7.11 12.38
CA ILE A 291 1.70 -7.17 11.70
C ILE A 291 2.04 -5.87 10.97
N LYS A 292 1.05 -5.10 10.53
CA LYS A 292 1.26 -3.85 9.79
C LYS A 292 0.02 -2.95 9.82
N GLN A 293 0.21 -1.63 9.87
CA GLN A 293 -0.82 -0.66 9.50
C GLN A 293 -0.65 -0.28 8.02
N GLY A 294 -1.72 -0.42 7.24
CA GLY A 294 -1.77 -0.05 5.82
C GLY A 294 -2.83 1.03 5.54
N GLY A 295 -3.07 1.28 4.25
CA GLY A 295 -4.21 2.10 3.77
C GLY A 295 -3.87 3.53 3.33
N GLY A 296 -2.57 3.89 3.34
CA GLY A 296 -2.09 5.16 2.81
C GLY A 296 -2.67 6.38 3.54
N GLN A 297 -2.87 7.49 2.81
CA GLN A 297 -3.43 8.71 3.39
C GLN A 297 -4.95 8.65 3.59
N ALA A 298 -5.68 7.87 2.78
CA ALA A 298 -7.14 7.93 2.71
C ALA A 298 -7.89 6.87 3.55
N THR A 299 -7.26 5.73 3.84
CA THR A 299 -7.92 4.59 4.50
C THR A 299 -7.09 4.15 5.68
N ASN A 300 -7.72 3.86 6.82
CA ASN A 300 -7.04 3.20 7.92
C ASN A 300 -7.22 1.69 7.75
N SER A 301 -6.13 0.93 7.71
CA SER A 301 -6.22 -0.53 7.75
C SER A 301 -5.19 -1.18 8.65
N LEU A 302 -5.56 -2.30 9.26
CA LEU A 302 -4.66 -3.17 10.00
C LEU A 302 -4.53 -4.50 9.27
N ARG A 303 -3.31 -4.88 8.94
CA ARG A 303 -2.96 -6.23 8.49
C ARG A 303 -2.74 -7.08 9.73
N LEU A 304 -3.46 -8.18 9.79
CA LEU A 304 -3.45 -9.13 10.88
C LEU A 304 -2.92 -10.47 10.39
N GLU A 305 -2.30 -11.24 11.28
CA GLU A 305 -1.82 -12.59 11.02
C GLU A 305 -2.35 -13.55 12.08
N ALA A 306 -2.90 -14.67 11.63
CA ALA A 306 -3.35 -15.78 12.45
C ALA A 306 -2.19 -16.73 12.78
N PRO A 307 -2.32 -17.60 13.80
CA PRO A 307 -1.26 -18.54 14.19
C PRO A 307 -0.86 -19.54 13.09
N ASP A 308 -1.74 -19.76 12.10
CA ASP A 308 -1.48 -20.61 10.93
C ASP A 308 -0.71 -19.88 9.80
N GLY A 309 -0.34 -18.61 10.00
CA GLY A 309 0.36 -17.76 9.04
C GLY A 309 -0.56 -17.08 8.03
N ARG A 310 -1.87 -17.34 8.04
CA ARG A 310 -2.82 -16.65 7.17
C ARG A 310 -3.04 -15.23 7.62
N GLN A 311 -3.25 -14.36 6.64
CA GLN A 311 -3.36 -12.93 6.88
C GLN A 311 -4.73 -12.37 6.53
N TYR A 312 -5.10 -11.36 7.29
CA TYR A 312 -6.40 -10.72 7.21
C TYR A 312 -6.20 -9.20 7.22
N VAL A 313 -7.25 -8.47 6.83
CA VAL A 313 -7.26 -7.02 6.90
C VAL A 313 -8.51 -6.54 7.62
N LEU A 314 -8.32 -5.62 8.55
CA LEU A 314 -9.38 -4.71 9.01
C LEU A 314 -9.24 -3.43 8.21
N ARG A 315 -10.26 -3.05 7.44
CA ARG A 315 -10.25 -1.82 6.62
C ARG A 315 -11.38 -0.90 7.05
N SER A 316 -11.08 0.38 7.27
CA SER A 316 -12.10 1.38 7.59
C SER A 316 -13.11 1.46 6.45
N VAL A 317 -14.40 1.50 6.79
CA VAL A 317 -15.49 1.53 5.81
C VAL A 317 -15.65 2.94 5.26
N ASP A 318 -15.68 3.94 6.15
CA ASP A 318 -15.66 5.34 5.78
C ASP A 318 -14.23 5.77 5.41
N LYS A 319 -14.06 6.23 4.16
CA LYS A 319 -12.78 6.69 3.63
C LYS A 319 -12.62 8.18 3.92
N GLN A 320 -11.46 8.57 4.43
CA GLN A 320 -11.10 9.97 4.66
C GLN A 320 -10.48 10.55 3.38
N GLY A 321 -11.35 10.90 2.43
CA GLY A 321 -10.97 11.34 1.08
C GLY A 321 -10.25 12.69 1.05
N ASP A 322 -10.45 13.54 2.07
CA ASP A 322 -9.76 14.82 2.23
C ASP A 322 -8.25 14.66 2.43
N LYS A 323 -7.81 13.61 3.12
CA LYS A 323 -6.39 13.36 3.40
C LYS A 323 -5.55 13.09 2.14
N ALA A 324 -6.18 12.59 1.08
CA ALA A 324 -5.53 12.35 -0.21
C ALA A 324 -5.40 13.61 -1.07
N LEU A 325 -6.05 14.72 -0.71
CA LEU A 325 -5.96 15.96 -1.47
C LEU A 325 -4.61 16.67 -1.23
N PRO A 326 -4.12 17.45 -2.20
CA PRO A 326 -3.03 18.40 -1.95
C PRO A 326 -3.36 19.33 -0.78
N ASP A 327 -2.38 19.74 0.02
CA ASP A 327 -2.60 20.58 1.21
C ASP A 327 -3.36 21.89 0.91
N ALA A 328 -3.18 22.45 -0.30
CA ALA A 328 -3.91 23.61 -0.78
C ALA A 328 -5.44 23.40 -0.90
N LEU A 329 -5.89 22.15 -1.02
CA LEU A 329 -7.30 21.78 -1.21
C LEU A 329 -7.95 21.17 0.04
N LYS A 330 -7.16 20.70 1.02
CA LYS A 330 -7.66 20.00 2.23
C LYS A 330 -8.65 20.83 3.07
N ASN A 331 -8.48 22.15 3.11
CA ASN A 331 -9.34 23.08 3.88
C ASN A 331 -10.30 23.88 2.98
N THR A 332 -10.69 23.32 1.83
CA THR A 332 -11.56 23.98 0.86
C THR A 332 -12.85 23.21 0.67
N PHE A 333 -13.86 23.85 0.05
CA PHE A 333 -15.12 23.17 -0.32
C PHE A 333 -14.92 21.94 -1.22
N VAL A 334 -13.75 21.82 -1.88
CA VAL A 334 -13.38 20.66 -2.69
C VAL A 334 -13.19 19.42 -1.80
N ALA A 335 -12.58 19.56 -0.62
CA ALA A 335 -12.46 18.47 0.35
C ALA A 335 -13.83 17.96 0.77
N ASP A 336 -14.76 18.88 1.07
CA ASP A 336 -16.12 18.50 1.43
C ASP A 336 -16.84 17.78 0.30
N ILE A 337 -16.61 18.17 -0.97
CA ILE A 337 -17.20 17.48 -2.13
C ILE A 337 -16.61 16.09 -2.30
N VAL A 338 -15.29 15.93 -2.15
CA VAL A 338 -14.59 14.65 -2.30
C VAL A 338 -15.02 13.67 -1.19
N GLN A 339 -15.09 14.13 0.07
CA GLN A 339 -15.61 13.32 1.17
C GLN A 339 -17.08 12.95 0.98
N ASP A 340 -17.88 13.85 0.38
CA ASP A 340 -19.29 13.59 0.10
C ASP A 340 -19.48 12.53 -0.98
N GLN A 341 -18.52 12.35 -1.91
CA GLN A 341 -18.58 11.28 -2.89
C GLN A 341 -18.43 9.88 -2.28
N THR A 342 -17.85 9.73 -1.08
CA THR A 342 -17.86 8.44 -0.36
C THR A 342 -19.30 7.95 -0.14
N SER A 343 -20.27 8.87 0.01
CA SER A 343 -21.70 8.50 0.14
C SER A 343 -22.29 7.83 -1.11
N ALA A 344 -21.63 7.93 -2.27
CA ALA A 344 -22.02 7.28 -3.53
C ALA A 344 -21.61 5.80 -3.60
N ALA A 345 -20.66 5.34 -2.79
CA ALA A 345 -20.41 3.92 -2.63
C ALA A 345 -21.49 3.29 -1.73
N HIS A 346 -21.97 2.10 -2.09
CA HIS A 346 -22.92 1.38 -1.25
C HIS A 346 -22.16 0.75 -0.06
N PRO A 347 -22.41 1.20 1.18
CA PRO A 347 -21.50 0.91 2.29
C PRO A 347 -21.36 -0.57 2.63
N TYR A 348 -22.37 -1.39 2.29
CA TYR A 348 -22.45 -2.83 2.59
C TYR A 348 -22.32 -3.74 1.36
N ALA A 349 -22.07 -3.19 0.16
CA ALA A 349 -22.06 -3.97 -1.07
C ALA A 349 -21.03 -5.12 -1.11
N PRO A 350 -19.85 -5.04 -0.45
CA PRO A 350 -18.92 -6.17 -0.40
C PRO A 350 -19.54 -7.49 0.11
N LEU A 351 -20.57 -7.45 0.96
CA LEU A 351 -21.23 -8.66 1.48
C LEU A 351 -22.00 -9.45 0.42
N VAL A 352 -22.43 -8.79 -0.64
CA VAL A 352 -23.24 -9.39 -1.72
C VAL A 352 -22.35 -10.20 -2.68
N VAL A 353 -21.10 -9.80 -2.83
CA VAL A 353 -20.18 -10.30 -3.87
C VAL A 353 -19.84 -11.79 -3.71
N PRO A 354 -19.53 -12.33 -2.51
CA PRO A 354 -19.14 -13.73 -2.35
C PRO A 354 -20.14 -14.71 -2.95
N ARG A 355 -21.44 -14.53 -2.66
CA ARG A 355 -22.49 -15.42 -3.17
C ARG A 355 -22.62 -15.34 -4.69
N LEU A 356 -22.54 -14.14 -5.26
CA LEU A 356 -22.60 -13.94 -6.71
C LEU A 356 -21.37 -14.55 -7.41
N ALA A 357 -20.19 -14.38 -6.83
CA ALA A 357 -18.94 -14.93 -7.34
C ALA A 357 -18.95 -16.46 -7.25
N GLU A 358 -19.39 -17.04 -6.13
CA GLU A 358 -19.53 -18.49 -5.95
C GLU A 358 -20.46 -19.10 -7.00
N ALA A 359 -21.63 -18.51 -7.23
CA ALA A 359 -22.55 -18.95 -8.28
C ALA A 359 -21.93 -18.88 -9.69
N ALA A 360 -21.08 -17.88 -9.95
CA ALA A 360 -20.37 -17.71 -11.21
C ALA A 360 -19.11 -18.60 -11.33
N GLY A 361 -18.75 -19.38 -10.30
CA GLY A 361 -17.53 -20.18 -10.27
C GLY A 361 -16.26 -19.33 -10.18
N LEU A 362 -16.35 -18.14 -9.58
CA LEU A 362 -15.27 -17.18 -9.42
C LEU A 362 -14.71 -17.23 -7.98
N SER A 363 -13.38 -17.15 -7.87
CA SER A 363 -12.70 -16.98 -6.60
C SER A 363 -13.06 -15.64 -5.96
N HIS A 364 -13.17 -15.62 -4.65
CA HIS A 364 -13.64 -14.45 -3.90
C HIS A 364 -13.16 -14.51 -2.46
N ALA A 365 -12.86 -13.36 -1.85
CA ALA A 365 -12.69 -13.28 -0.41
C ALA A 365 -14.06 -13.23 0.29
N ARG A 366 -14.08 -13.51 1.59
CA ARG A 366 -15.29 -13.47 2.42
C ARG A 366 -15.23 -12.33 3.44
N PRO A 367 -15.77 -11.14 3.11
CA PRO A 367 -15.78 -10.01 4.03
C PRO A 367 -16.91 -10.12 5.05
N ARG A 368 -16.68 -9.59 6.26
CA ARG A 368 -17.71 -9.34 7.27
C ARG A 368 -17.43 -8.02 7.99
N TYR A 369 -18.45 -7.36 8.52
CA TYR A 369 -18.24 -6.18 9.36
C TYR A 369 -18.03 -6.57 10.82
N VAL A 370 -17.12 -5.85 11.48
CA VAL A 370 -16.84 -5.98 12.90
C VAL A 370 -16.66 -4.60 13.51
N TYR A 371 -17.02 -4.46 14.79
CA TYR A 371 -16.74 -3.27 15.57
C TYR A 371 -15.45 -3.46 16.37
N LEU A 372 -14.50 -2.56 16.18
CA LEU A 372 -13.22 -2.58 16.87
C LEU A 372 -13.31 -1.72 18.14
N ALA A 373 -13.58 -2.36 19.28
CA ALA A 373 -13.65 -1.66 20.56
C ALA A 373 -12.26 -1.23 21.06
N PRO A 374 -12.17 -0.19 21.92
CA PRO A 374 -10.94 0.12 22.65
C PRO A 374 -10.43 -1.10 23.43
N ASP A 375 -9.22 -1.55 23.12
CA ASP A 375 -8.65 -2.78 23.67
C ASP A 375 -7.15 -2.61 23.95
N PRO A 376 -6.61 -3.12 25.08
CA PRO A 376 -5.17 -3.08 25.36
C PRO A 376 -4.28 -3.70 24.26
N ARG A 377 -4.79 -4.65 23.47
CA ARG A 377 -4.08 -5.27 22.33
C ARG A 377 -3.90 -4.32 21.14
N LEU A 378 -4.57 -3.17 21.14
CA LEU A 378 -4.38 -2.08 20.17
C LEU A 378 -3.25 -1.12 20.58
N GLU A 379 -2.34 -1.51 21.46
CA GLU A 379 -1.23 -0.66 21.87
C GLU A 379 -0.46 -0.12 20.65
N GLY A 380 -0.31 1.22 20.55
CA GLY A 380 0.27 1.91 19.41
C GLY A 380 -0.67 2.15 18.22
N TYR A 381 -1.90 1.63 18.28
CA TYR A 381 -2.97 1.71 17.28
C TYR A 381 -4.32 2.15 17.87
N GLU A 382 -4.31 2.75 19.07
CA GLU A 382 -5.51 3.11 19.84
C GLU A 382 -6.43 4.08 19.09
N ALA A 383 -5.86 4.91 18.22
CA ALA A 383 -6.59 5.84 17.36
C ALA A 383 -7.49 5.16 16.30
N LEU A 384 -7.37 3.84 16.13
CA LEU A 384 -8.21 3.03 15.25
C LEU A 384 -9.38 2.38 15.99
N ALA A 385 -9.44 2.50 17.32
CA ALA A 385 -10.55 1.96 18.08
C ALA A 385 -11.84 2.79 17.89
N ASP A 386 -12.95 2.23 18.37
CA ASP A 386 -14.28 2.84 18.38
C ASP A 386 -14.88 3.09 16.98
N ASP A 387 -14.59 2.19 16.04
CA ASP A 387 -15.16 2.25 14.70
C ASP A 387 -15.47 0.87 14.11
N VAL A 388 -16.25 0.87 13.03
CA VAL A 388 -16.64 -0.32 12.28
C VAL A 388 -15.66 -0.54 11.13
N TYR A 389 -15.21 -1.78 10.99
CA TYR A 389 -14.25 -2.20 9.99
C TYR A 389 -14.81 -3.34 9.14
N LEU A 390 -14.41 -3.38 7.87
CA LEU A 390 -14.53 -4.58 7.05
C LEU A 390 -13.36 -5.50 7.39
N PHE A 391 -13.67 -6.67 7.96
CA PHE A 391 -12.72 -7.75 8.18
C PHE A 391 -12.76 -8.71 6.98
N GLU A 392 -11.63 -8.90 6.31
CA GLU A 392 -11.55 -9.66 5.06
C GLU A 392 -10.25 -10.49 4.99
N GLU A 393 -10.33 -11.65 4.34
CA GLU A 393 -9.18 -12.49 4.00
C GLU A 393 -8.20 -11.75 3.09
N ARG A 394 -6.90 -11.86 3.36
CA ARG A 394 -5.83 -11.33 2.51
C ARG A 394 -5.01 -12.49 1.95
N PRO A 395 -5.48 -13.14 0.86
CA PRO A 395 -4.78 -14.27 0.27
C PRO A 395 -3.41 -13.85 -0.27
N ASP A 396 -2.35 -14.49 0.22
CA ASP A 396 -0.95 -14.29 -0.17
C ASP A 396 -0.12 -15.52 0.17
N ASP A 397 0.83 -15.87 -0.69
CA ASP A 397 1.72 -17.03 -0.58
C ASP A 397 0.98 -18.38 -0.40
N THR A 398 1.69 -19.40 0.10
CA THR A 398 1.23 -20.80 0.12
C THR A 398 0.26 -21.16 1.26
N PHE A 399 -0.02 -20.23 2.18
CA PHE A 399 -0.87 -20.46 3.37
C PHE A 399 -2.35 -20.69 3.03
N TRP A 400 -2.74 -20.46 1.77
CA TRP A 400 -4.13 -20.51 1.30
C TRP A 400 -4.44 -21.69 0.37
N ARG A 401 -3.49 -22.62 0.22
CA ARG A 401 -3.60 -23.74 -0.74
C ARG A 401 -4.76 -24.70 -0.52
N ASP A 402 -5.24 -24.79 0.71
CA ASP A 402 -6.35 -25.62 1.14
C ASP A 402 -7.71 -24.90 1.10
N VAL A 403 -7.74 -23.65 0.63
CA VAL A 403 -8.96 -22.84 0.60
C VAL A 403 -9.67 -22.94 -0.76
N ALA A 404 -10.79 -23.66 -0.76
CA ALA A 404 -11.55 -24.00 -1.96
C ALA A 404 -12.07 -22.76 -2.72
N HIS A 405 -12.53 -21.72 -2.02
CA HIS A 405 -13.05 -20.50 -2.64
C HIS A 405 -11.96 -19.61 -3.26
N PHE A 406 -10.68 -19.95 -3.08
CA PHE A 406 -9.55 -19.40 -3.84
C PHE A 406 -9.05 -20.34 -4.94
N GLY A 407 -9.83 -21.37 -5.25
CA GLY A 407 -9.55 -22.36 -6.30
C GLY A 407 -8.51 -23.40 -5.91
N SER A 408 -8.11 -23.50 -4.62
CA SER A 408 -7.06 -24.43 -4.15
C SER A 408 -5.72 -24.24 -4.89
N ALA A 409 -5.34 -22.99 -5.12
CA ALA A 409 -4.10 -22.62 -5.79
C ALA A 409 -2.87 -23.14 -5.01
N ARG A 410 -1.81 -23.56 -5.72
CA ARG A 410 -0.58 -24.04 -5.05
C ARG A 410 0.14 -22.93 -4.30
N ASP A 411 0.05 -21.72 -4.84
CA ASP A 411 0.64 -20.51 -4.33
C ASP A 411 -0.20 -19.31 -4.78
N ILE A 412 -0.17 -18.21 -4.03
CA ILE A 412 -0.89 -16.98 -4.37
C ILE A 412 0.11 -15.83 -4.44
N LYS A 413 0.10 -15.10 -5.57
CA LYS A 413 1.07 -14.03 -5.83
C LYS A 413 0.39 -12.66 -6.03
N SER A 414 1.12 -11.60 -5.74
CA SER A 414 0.75 -10.24 -6.17
C SER A 414 0.88 -10.07 -7.68
N THR A 415 0.20 -9.07 -8.24
CA THR A 415 0.33 -8.72 -9.66
C THR A 415 1.78 -8.41 -10.03
N ALA A 416 2.51 -7.65 -9.22
CA ALA A 416 3.94 -7.37 -9.46
C ALA A 416 4.79 -8.64 -9.55
N LYS A 417 4.61 -9.61 -8.63
CA LYS A 417 5.31 -10.91 -8.67
C LYS A 417 4.95 -11.70 -9.94
N VAL A 418 3.69 -11.64 -10.39
CA VAL A 418 3.26 -12.31 -11.63
C VAL A 418 3.88 -11.65 -12.86
N LEU A 419 3.90 -10.32 -12.93
CA LEU A 419 4.54 -9.57 -14.01
C LEU A 419 6.02 -9.94 -14.14
N GLU A 420 6.74 -10.03 -13.02
CA GLU A 420 8.14 -10.49 -12.99
C GLU A 420 8.26 -11.92 -13.58
N LYS A 421 7.37 -12.84 -13.19
CA LYS A 421 7.42 -14.24 -13.64
C LYS A 421 7.16 -14.38 -15.14
N ILE A 422 6.08 -13.79 -15.65
CA ILE A 422 5.73 -13.88 -17.08
C ILE A 422 6.73 -13.14 -17.97
N GLN A 423 7.39 -12.10 -17.46
CA GLN A 423 8.50 -11.45 -18.16
C GLN A 423 9.74 -12.36 -18.17
N SER A 424 10.05 -13.02 -17.06
CA SER A 424 11.26 -13.85 -16.97
C SER A 424 11.19 -15.17 -17.75
N ASP A 425 9.99 -15.71 -17.99
CA ASP A 425 9.82 -17.08 -18.49
C ASP A 425 8.53 -17.26 -19.31
N ASN A 426 8.66 -17.81 -20.53
CA ASN A 426 7.55 -18.09 -21.45
C ASN A 426 6.74 -19.35 -21.11
N ASP A 427 7.09 -20.10 -20.06
CA ASP A 427 6.26 -21.17 -19.47
C ASP A 427 5.28 -20.66 -18.41
N GLU A 428 5.36 -19.37 -18.07
CA GLU A 428 4.48 -18.68 -17.13
C GLU A 428 3.37 -17.98 -17.92
N ARG A 429 2.11 -18.41 -17.75
CA ARG A 429 0.98 -17.93 -18.56
C ARG A 429 -0.18 -17.42 -17.71
N ILE A 430 -0.89 -16.43 -18.25
CA ILE A 430 -2.11 -15.90 -17.65
C ILE A 430 -3.31 -16.61 -18.26
N ASP A 431 -4.26 -17.03 -17.43
CA ASP A 431 -5.57 -17.49 -17.89
C ASP A 431 -6.41 -16.27 -18.32
N GLN A 432 -6.14 -15.72 -19.50
CA GLN A 432 -6.79 -14.48 -19.96
C GLN A 432 -8.32 -14.67 -20.15
N ARG A 433 -8.78 -15.89 -20.44
CA ARG A 433 -10.23 -16.21 -20.48
C ARG A 433 -10.88 -16.06 -19.11
N ALA A 434 -10.20 -16.52 -18.04
CA ALA A 434 -10.64 -16.23 -16.69
C ALA A 434 -10.66 -14.72 -16.43
N VAL A 435 -9.63 -13.98 -16.84
CA VAL A 435 -9.60 -12.51 -16.70
C VAL A 435 -10.82 -11.85 -17.38
N VAL A 436 -11.17 -12.24 -18.62
CA VAL A 436 -12.38 -11.74 -19.31
C VAL A 436 -13.63 -11.93 -18.44
N LYS A 437 -13.82 -13.14 -17.90
CA LYS A 437 -14.99 -13.45 -17.07
C LYS A 437 -15.05 -12.59 -15.82
N TYR A 438 -13.92 -12.38 -15.13
CA TYR A 438 -13.88 -11.48 -13.98
C TYR A 438 -14.16 -10.02 -14.36
N ARG A 439 -13.59 -9.53 -15.47
CA ARG A 439 -13.81 -8.14 -15.90
C ARG A 439 -15.27 -7.90 -16.32
N LEU A 440 -15.91 -8.85 -16.99
CA LEU A 440 -17.34 -8.80 -17.27
C LEU A 440 -18.19 -8.84 -15.98
N PHE A 441 -17.77 -9.63 -14.99
CA PHE A 441 -18.42 -9.66 -13.67
C PHE A 441 -18.29 -8.32 -12.94
N ASP A 442 -17.10 -7.69 -12.96
CA ASP A 442 -16.87 -6.35 -12.40
C ASP A 442 -17.72 -5.29 -13.10
N ILE A 443 -17.76 -5.33 -14.43
CA ILE A 443 -18.62 -4.47 -15.26
C ILE A 443 -20.08 -4.67 -14.86
N TRP A 444 -20.54 -5.92 -14.71
CA TRP A 444 -21.92 -6.21 -14.33
C TRP A 444 -22.28 -5.66 -12.93
N LEU A 445 -21.40 -5.84 -11.94
CA LEU A 445 -21.55 -5.32 -10.57
C LEU A 445 -21.49 -3.78 -10.48
N GLY A 446 -20.89 -3.15 -11.48
CA GLY A 446 -20.63 -1.72 -11.43
C GLY A 446 -19.41 -1.34 -10.59
N ASP A 447 -18.43 -2.23 -10.52
CA ASP A 447 -17.16 -2.03 -9.80
C ASP A 447 -16.18 -1.30 -10.75
N TRP A 448 -16.14 0.03 -10.63
CA TRP A 448 -15.45 0.91 -11.60
C TRP A 448 -13.99 1.17 -11.27
N ASP A 449 -13.56 0.93 -10.02
CA ASP A 449 -12.24 1.31 -9.51
C ASP A 449 -11.25 0.14 -9.56
N ARG A 450 -11.28 -0.64 -10.63
CA ARG A 450 -10.43 -1.83 -10.77
C ARG A 450 -9.01 -1.44 -11.16
N HIS A 451 -8.03 -1.85 -10.35
CA HIS A 451 -6.61 -1.67 -10.62
C HIS A 451 -5.77 -2.86 -10.13
N ASP A 452 -4.50 -2.91 -10.55
CA ASP A 452 -3.53 -4.01 -10.36
C ASP A 452 -3.38 -4.50 -8.91
N ASP A 453 -3.35 -3.61 -7.93
CA ASP A 453 -3.24 -3.97 -6.50
C ASP A 453 -4.44 -4.72 -5.94
N GLN A 454 -5.60 -4.60 -6.57
CA GLN A 454 -6.83 -5.29 -6.16
C GLN A 454 -6.89 -6.74 -6.66
N TRP A 455 -5.83 -7.21 -7.32
CA TRP A 455 -5.71 -8.59 -7.77
C TRP A 455 -4.62 -9.33 -7.00
N ARG A 456 -4.94 -10.58 -6.70
CA ARG A 456 -3.99 -11.64 -6.39
C ARG A 456 -4.12 -12.71 -7.45
N TRP A 457 -3.14 -13.59 -7.54
CA TRP A 457 -3.07 -14.57 -8.62
C TRP A 457 -2.78 -15.94 -8.05
N GLY A 458 -3.75 -16.84 -8.15
CA GLY A 458 -3.56 -18.25 -7.83
C GLY A 458 -2.71 -18.92 -8.91
N GLN A 459 -1.64 -19.60 -8.50
CA GLN A 459 -0.76 -20.36 -9.38
C GLN A 459 -1.22 -21.82 -9.47
N TYR A 460 -1.36 -22.28 -10.71
CA TYR A 460 -1.73 -23.64 -11.09
C TYR A 460 -0.67 -24.23 -12.02
N GLU A 461 -0.67 -25.55 -12.18
CA GLU A 461 0.18 -26.24 -13.17
C GLU A 461 -0.73 -26.94 -14.17
N ASP A 462 -0.52 -26.68 -15.47
CA ASP A 462 -1.15 -27.45 -16.52
C ASP A 462 -0.61 -28.88 -16.50
N LYS A 463 -1.52 -29.86 -16.43
CA LYS A 463 -1.14 -31.27 -16.28
C LYS A 463 -0.40 -31.81 -17.50
N ASN A 464 -0.68 -31.28 -18.69
CA ASN A 464 -0.16 -31.75 -19.97
C ASN A 464 1.12 -31.03 -20.36
N THR A 465 1.14 -29.70 -20.26
CA THR A 465 2.27 -28.88 -20.72
C THR A 465 3.29 -28.57 -19.64
N LYS A 466 2.95 -28.79 -18.36
CA LYS A 466 3.74 -28.37 -17.18
C LYS A 466 3.93 -26.87 -17.04
N GLN A 467 3.24 -26.07 -17.86
CA GLN A 467 3.23 -24.63 -17.76
C GLN A 467 2.54 -24.18 -16.48
N LYS A 468 2.99 -23.06 -15.93
CA LYS A 468 2.37 -22.45 -14.76
C LYS A 468 1.31 -21.47 -15.23
N ILE A 469 0.09 -21.66 -14.75
CA ILE A 469 -1.07 -20.85 -15.13
C ILE A 469 -1.50 -20.00 -13.94
N TYR A 470 -1.62 -18.69 -14.15
CA TYR A 470 -2.10 -17.75 -13.15
C TYR A 470 -3.55 -17.37 -13.39
N ARG A 471 -4.38 -17.54 -12.36
CA ARG A 471 -5.79 -17.12 -12.36
C ARG A 471 -6.03 -16.00 -11.35
N PRO A 472 -6.81 -14.97 -11.70
CA PRO A 472 -7.05 -13.86 -10.82
C PRO A 472 -7.92 -14.24 -9.62
N ILE A 473 -7.62 -13.63 -8.48
CA ILE A 473 -8.32 -13.66 -7.21
C ILE A 473 -8.55 -12.20 -6.82
N PRO A 474 -9.76 -11.66 -7.03
CA PRO A 474 -10.04 -10.26 -6.76
C PRO A 474 -10.12 -10.01 -5.25
N ARG A 475 -9.71 -8.81 -4.86
CA ARG A 475 -9.88 -8.24 -3.53
C ARG A 475 -10.51 -6.86 -3.66
N ASP A 476 -10.86 -6.26 -2.52
CA ASP A 476 -11.26 -4.86 -2.41
C ASP A 476 -12.46 -4.50 -3.29
N ARG A 477 -13.66 -4.88 -2.83
CA ARG A 477 -14.93 -4.76 -3.57
C ARG A 477 -15.79 -3.58 -3.10
N ASP A 478 -15.15 -2.52 -2.62
CA ASP A 478 -15.85 -1.41 -1.94
C ASP A 478 -16.54 -0.41 -2.88
N GLN A 479 -16.28 -0.48 -4.20
CA GLN A 479 -16.97 0.32 -5.22
C GLN A 479 -18.12 -0.40 -5.92
N VAL A 480 -18.47 -1.62 -5.51
CA VAL A 480 -19.64 -2.33 -6.03
C VAL A 480 -20.90 -1.52 -5.79
N PHE A 481 -21.76 -1.45 -6.81
CA PHE A 481 -22.98 -0.63 -6.84
C PHE A 481 -22.75 0.89 -6.66
N PHE A 482 -21.55 1.43 -6.90
CA PHE A 482 -21.31 2.87 -6.81
C PHE A 482 -22.37 3.66 -7.60
N ASN A 483 -23.17 4.49 -6.93
CA ASN A 483 -24.27 5.24 -7.53
C ASN A 483 -24.22 6.70 -7.12
N SER A 484 -23.99 7.56 -8.11
CA SER A 484 -24.24 8.99 -7.99
C SER A 484 -25.47 9.39 -8.80
N ASP A 485 -26.38 10.11 -8.16
CA ASP A 485 -27.63 10.62 -8.75
C ASP A 485 -27.75 12.15 -8.65
N GLY A 486 -26.65 12.84 -8.38
CA GLY A 486 -26.58 14.30 -8.37
C GLY A 486 -26.51 14.87 -9.78
N LYS A 487 -27.20 15.99 -10.04
CA LYS A 487 -27.21 16.61 -11.38
C LYS A 487 -25.83 17.09 -11.83
N LEU A 488 -25.02 17.60 -10.91
CA LEU A 488 -23.67 18.06 -11.23
C LEU A 488 -22.76 16.87 -11.56
N VAL A 489 -22.89 15.78 -10.81
CA VAL A 489 -22.10 14.56 -11.03
C VAL A 489 -22.53 13.87 -12.33
N ASP A 490 -23.83 13.78 -12.60
CA ASP A 490 -24.34 13.23 -13.86
C ASP A 490 -23.78 13.99 -15.06
N LEU A 491 -23.84 15.33 -15.05
CA LEU A 491 -23.23 16.16 -16.09
C LEU A 491 -21.72 15.93 -16.20
N ALA A 492 -20.99 15.95 -15.08
CA ALA A 492 -19.55 15.75 -15.05
C ALA A 492 -19.14 14.33 -15.49
N SER A 493 -20.04 13.36 -15.41
CA SER A 493 -19.79 11.96 -15.80
C SER A 493 -20.02 11.67 -17.29
N HIS A 494 -20.27 12.68 -18.13
CA HIS A 494 -20.29 12.50 -19.57
C HIS A 494 -18.88 12.22 -20.13
N GLU A 495 -18.80 11.76 -21.39
CA GLU A 495 -17.52 11.35 -22.01
C GLU A 495 -16.47 12.45 -22.08
N TRP A 496 -16.88 13.72 -22.09
CA TRP A 496 -15.98 14.87 -22.07
C TRP A 496 -15.42 15.20 -20.67
N GLY A 497 -15.94 14.58 -19.62
CA GLY A 497 -15.55 14.80 -18.22
C GLY A 497 -14.91 13.56 -17.59
N LEU A 498 -15.56 13.02 -16.56
CA LEU A 498 -15.12 11.88 -15.76
C LEU A 498 -16.10 10.71 -15.88
N PRO A 499 -16.13 10.02 -17.04
CA PRO A 499 -17.17 9.02 -17.35
C PRO A 499 -17.18 7.78 -16.44
N LYS A 500 -16.11 7.54 -15.69
CA LYS A 500 -16.05 6.52 -14.64
C LYS A 500 -17.09 6.74 -13.54
N PHE A 501 -17.49 7.99 -13.28
CA PHE A 501 -18.48 8.33 -12.24
C PHE A 501 -19.95 8.28 -12.71
N GLN A 502 -20.24 7.69 -13.87
CA GLN A 502 -21.62 7.59 -14.40
C GLN A 502 -22.57 6.73 -13.52
N GLY A 503 -22.01 5.97 -12.58
CA GLY A 503 -22.74 5.26 -11.54
C GLY A 503 -23.42 3.97 -11.98
N PHE A 504 -23.98 3.27 -11.00
CA PHE A 504 -24.66 1.99 -11.12
C PHE A 504 -26.11 2.23 -11.57
N LYS A 505 -26.27 2.26 -12.89
CA LYS A 505 -27.55 2.40 -13.58
C LYS A 505 -27.92 1.09 -14.29
N ALA A 506 -29.19 0.96 -14.68
CA ALA A 506 -29.68 -0.22 -15.41
C ALA A 506 -28.95 -0.42 -16.75
N ARG A 507 -28.55 0.68 -17.41
CA ARG A 507 -27.71 0.67 -18.61
C ARG A 507 -26.41 1.43 -18.41
N ILE A 508 -25.32 0.95 -19.00
CA ILE A 508 -24.02 1.61 -18.98
C ILE A 508 -23.96 2.57 -20.18
N ARG A 509 -23.81 3.87 -19.91
CA ARG A 509 -23.76 4.90 -20.97
C ARG A 509 -22.46 4.81 -21.78
N SER A 510 -21.31 4.76 -21.12
CA SER A 510 -20.00 4.62 -21.78
C SER A 510 -19.22 3.47 -21.16
N ILE A 511 -19.11 2.34 -21.86
CA ILE A 511 -18.37 1.16 -21.38
C ILE A 511 -16.86 1.42 -21.30
N ARG A 512 -16.32 2.18 -22.27
CA ARG A 512 -14.92 2.61 -22.29
C ARG A 512 -14.62 3.51 -21.11
N GLY A 513 -15.44 4.55 -20.90
CA GLY A 513 -15.23 5.51 -19.83
C GLY A 513 -15.38 4.88 -18.45
N TYR A 514 -16.25 3.88 -18.32
CA TYR A 514 -16.42 3.15 -17.07
C TYR A 514 -15.16 2.40 -16.64
N ASN A 515 -14.49 1.75 -17.58
CA ASN A 515 -13.30 0.94 -17.34
C ASN A 515 -12.00 1.75 -17.41
N PHE A 516 -12.06 3.08 -17.24
CA PHE A 516 -10.87 3.93 -17.36
C PHE A 516 -9.77 3.59 -16.35
N ASN A 517 -10.12 3.25 -15.11
CA ASN A 517 -9.15 2.89 -14.08
C ASN A 517 -8.44 1.57 -14.39
N ALA A 518 -9.16 0.60 -14.97
CA ALA A 518 -8.62 -0.70 -15.35
C ALA A 518 -7.78 -0.69 -16.64
N ARG A 519 -7.65 0.46 -17.32
CA ARG A 519 -7.05 0.55 -18.66
C ARG A 519 -5.66 -0.09 -18.80
N TYR A 520 -4.81 0.01 -17.78
CA TYR A 520 -3.46 -0.57 -17.84
C TYR A 520 -3.52 -2.08 -17.64
N PHE A 521 -4.26 -2.52 -16.64
CA PHE A 521 -4.51 -3.93 -16.36
C PHE A 521 -5.13 -4.63 -17.57
N ASP A 522 -6.23 -4.09 -18.11
CA ASP A 522 -6.98 -4.68 -19.22
C ASP A 522 -6.12 -4.71 -20.50
N ARG A 523 -5.35 -3.67 -20.79
CA ARG A 523 -4.45 -3.66 -21.97
C ARG A 523 -3.30 -4.66 -21.86
N PHE A 524 -2.91 -5.05 -20.65
CA PHE A 524 -1.82 -5.99 -20.41
C PHE A 524 -2.32 -7.43 -20.39
N PHE A 525 -3.45 -7.71 -19.74
CA PHE A 525 -3.94 -9.06 -19.45
C PHE A 525 -5.09 -9.56 -20.36
N LEU A 526 -5.53 -8.77 -21.34
CA LEU A 526 -6.63 -9.10 -22.26
C LEU A 526 -6.23 -8.90 -23.74
N THR A 527 -5.08 -9.45 -24.12
CA THR A 527 -4.49 -9.33 -25.45
C THR A 527 -4.75 -10.54 -26.34
N GLU A 528 -4.95 -11.72 -25.75
CA GLU A 528 -5.16 -12.99 -26.47
C GLU A 528 -6.64 -13.35 -26.75
N PRO A 529 -7.61 -13.08 -25.84
CA PRO A 529 -8.99 -13.52 -26.04
C PRO A 529 -9.65 -12.90 -27.27
N ILE A 530 -10.31 -13.74 -28.08
CA ILE A 530 -11.08 -13.31 -29.26
C ILE A 530 -12.52 -12.97 -28.88
N GLY A 531 -13.28 -12.33 -29.78
CA GLY A 531 -14.66 -11.91 -29.51
C GLY A 531 -15.56 -13.06 -29.03
N GLU A 532 -15.35 -14.26 -29.54
CA GLU A 532 -16.06 -15.48 -29.12
C GLU A 532 -15.81 -15.83 -27.65
N ASP A 533 -14.59 -15.64 -27.14
CA ASP A 533 -14.26 -15.87 -25.72
C ASP A 533 -15.03 -14.88 -24.82
N TRP A 534 -15.13 -13.62 -25.24
CA TRP A 534 -15.90 -12.58 -24.54
C TRP A 534 -17.40 -12.89 -24.53
N GLN A 535 -17.94 -13.30 -25.67
CA GLN A 535 -19.35 -13.70 -25.78
C GLN A 535 -19.66 -14.95 -24.96
N ALA A 536 -18.74 -15.92 -24.92
CA ALA A 536 -18.87 -17.12 -24.10
C ALA A 536 -18.90 -16.76 -22.61
N ALA A 537 -17.93 -15.96 -22.14
CA ALA A 537 -17.88 -15.50 -20.75
C ALA A 537 -19.14 -14.71 -20.34
N ALA A 538 -19.66 -13.85 -21.22
CA ALA A 538 -20.92 -13.14 -20.97
C ALA A 538 -22.10 -14.10 -20.78
N ARG A 539 -22.24 -15.12 -21.66
CA ARG A 539 -23.31 -16.12 -21.56
C ARG A 539 -23.19 -17.01 -20.33
N GLU A 540 -21.97 -17.38 -19.94
CA GLU A 540 -21.72 -18.12 -18.70
C GLU A 540 -22.21 -17.35 -17.48
N LEU A 541 -21.89 -16.05 -17.42
CA LEU A 541 -22.35 -15.17 -16.34
C LEU A 541 -23.87 -14.99 -16.36
N GLN A 542 -24.48 -14.83 -17.55
CA GLN A 542 -25.94 -14.76 -17.69
C GLN A 542 -26.63 -16.00 -17.12
N ALA A 543 -26.11 -17.19 -17.42
CA ALA A 543 -26.66 -18.45 -16.95
C ALA A 543 -26.48 -18.65 -15.43
N ALA A 544 -25.31 -18.29 -14.90
CA ALA A 544 -24.98 -18.45 -13.49
C ALA A 544 -25.74 -17.49 -12.56
N LEU A 545 -25.93 -16.23 -13.00
CA LEU A 545 -26.44 -15.14 -12.17
C LEU A 545 -27.96 -15.00 -12.29
N SER A 546 -28.68 -16.08 -11.97
CA SER A 546 -30.15 -16.12 -12.01
C SER A 546 -30.83 -15.13 -11.05
N ASP A 547 -32.12 -14.89 -11.24
CA ASP A 547 -32.91 -14.00 -10.38
C ASP A 547 -32.93 -14.46 -8.91
N SER A 548 -32.93 -15.78 -8.67
CA SER A 548 -32.85 -16.33 -7.31
C SER A 548 -31.48 -16.11 -6.68
N VAL A 549 -30.40 -16.27 -7.44
CA VAL A 549 -29.03 -15.98 -6.99
C VAL A 549 -28.88 -14.50 -6.63
N ILE A 550 -29.40 -13.59 -7.47
CA ILE A 550 -29.40 -12.15 -7.19
C ILE A 550 -30.19 -11.83 -5.92
N ALA A 551 -31.39 -12.40 -5.76
CA ALA A 551 -32.24 -12.16 -4.59
C ALA A 551 -31.58 -12.65 -3.29
N LEU A 552 -31.01 -13.87 -3.30
CA LEU A 552 -30.30 -14.42 -2.15
C LEU A 552 -29.06 -13.61 -1.79
N ALA A 553 -28.31 -13.12 -2.78
CA ALA A 553 -27.12 -12.32 -2.51
C ALA A 553 -27.46 -10.97 -1.89
N LEU A 554 -28.54 -10.32 -2.35
CA LEU A 554 -29.00 -9.06 -1.75
C LEU A 554 -29.60 -9.26 -0.35
N ALA A 555 -30.08 -10.46 -0.03
CA ALA A 555 -30.53 -10.81 1.32
C ALA A 555 -29.38 -10.95 2.33
N ASP A 556 -28.12 -11.06 1.87
CA ASP A 556 -26.93 -11.05 2.75
C ASP A 556 -26.61 -9.64 3.30
N LEU A 557 -27.25 -8.59 2.77
CA LEU A 557 -27.17 -7.24 3.34
C LEU A 557 -27.90 -7.20 4.70
N PRO A 558 -27.47 -6.34 5.66
CA PRO A 558 -28.20 -6.17 6.92
C PRO A 558 -29.66 -5.77 6.67
N ALA A 559 -30.59 -6.36 7.43
CA ALA A 559 -32.03 -6.20 7.22
C ALA A 559 -32.47 -4.72 7.22
N GLU A 560 -31.83 -3.91 8.05
CA GLU A 560 -32.11 -2.49 8.24
C GLU A 560 -31.83 -1.65 6.97
N VAL A 561 -30.97 -2.13 6.07
CA VAL A 561 -30.56 -1.42 4.85
C VAL A 561 -31.08 -2.03 3.55
N GLN A 562 -31.95 -3.04 3.62
CA GLN A 562 -32.47 -3.75 2.43
C GLN A 562 -33.51 -2.97 1.62
N PHE A 563 -33.84 -1.73 2.00
CA PHE A 563 -34.93 -0.96 1.38
C PHE A 563 -34.69 -0.60 -0.10
N ARG A 564 -33.46 -0.73 -0.63
CA ARG A 564 -33.14 -0.58 -2.07
C ARG A 564 -32.91 -1.90 -2.82
N ASN A 565 -33.06 -3.05 -2.18
CA ASN A 565 -32.75 -4.35 -2.80
C ASN A 565 -33.53 -4.57 -4.10
N ALA A 566 -34.81 -4.18 -4.15
CA ALA A 566 -35.61 -4.29 -5.37
C ALA A 566 -35.06 -3.43 -6.52
N GLU A 567 -34.59 -2.23 -6.23
CA GLU A 567 -33.97 -1.31 -7.21
C GLU A 567 -32.65 -1.91 -7.74
N ILE A 568 -31.79 -2.39 -6.84
CA ILE A 568 -30.49 -3.01 -7.19
C ILE A 568 -30.72 -4.28 -8.02
N ALA A 569 -31.66 -5.14 -7.60
CA ALA A 569 -32.01 -6.35 -8.33
C ALA A 569 -32.50 -6.05 -9.76
N ALA A 570 -33.36 -5.03 -9.92
CA ALA A 570 -33.84 -4.63 -11.24
C ALA A 570 -32.70 -4.16 -12.16
N LYS A 571 -31.74 -3.39 -11.63
CA LYS A 571 -30.54 -2.97 -12.37
C LYS A 571 -29.66 -4.17 -12.74
N LEU A 572 -29.40 -5.08 -11.80
CA LEU A 572 -28.60 -6.28 -12.05
C LEU A 572 -29.21 -7.17 -13.12
N ARG A 573 -30.53 -7.35 -13.11
CA ARG A 573 -31.24 -8.08 -14.18
C ARG A 573 -31.04 -7.42 -15.54
N GLN A 574 -31.29 -6.11 -15.66
CA GLN A 574 -31.09 -5.41 -16.93
C GLN A 574 -29.63 -5.51 -17.42
N ARG A 575 -28.67 -5.31 -16.52
CA ARG A 575 -27.24 -5.40 -16.86
C ARG A 575 -26.81 -6.81 -17.25
N ARG A 576 -27.44 -7.84 -16.66
CA ARG A 576 -27.23 -9.24 -17.05
C ARG A 576 -27.71 -9.47 -18.48
N GLU A 577 -28.90 -8.98 -18.84
CA GLU A 577 -29.42 -9.10 -20.20
C GLU A 577 -28.53 -8.36 -21.23
N ASP A 578 -28.03 -7.18 -20.88
CA ASP A 578 -27.18 -6.37 -21.75
C ASP A 578 -25.69 -6.83 -21.78
N LEU A 579 -25.31 -7.84 -20.99
CA LEU A 579 -23.90 -8.22 -20.81
C LEU A 579 -23.18 -8.60 -22.12
N PRO A 580 -23.80 -9.35 -23.06
CA PRO A 580 -23.21 -9.63 -24.37
C PRO A 580 -22.92 -8.36 -25.21
N ILE A 581 -23.75 -7.32 -25.05
CA ILE A 581 -23.58 -6.03 -25.73
C ILE A 581 -22.36 -5.31 -25.17
N TYR A 582 -22.21 -5.28 -23.84
CA TYR A 582 -21.05 -4.66 -23.20
C TYR A 582 -19.76 -5.43 -23.49
N ALA A 583 -19.82 -6.76 -23.53
CA ALA A 583 -18.69 -7.61 -23.89
C ALA A 583 -18.16 -7.29 -25.30
N GLU A 584 -19.06 -7.24 -26.29
CA GLU A 584 -18.69 -6.89 -27.67
C GLU A 584 -18.09 -5.49 -27.77
N ALA A 585 -18.80 -4.49 -27.21
CA ALA A 585 -18.38 -3.09 -27.32
C ALA A 585 -17.01 -2.85 -26.64
N TYR A 586 -16.74 -3.54 -25.53
CA TYR A 586 -15.46 -3.40 -24.84
C TYR A 586 -14.33 -4.16 -25.52
N PHE A 587 -14.58 -5.39 -26.00
CA PHE A 587 -13.63 -6.14 -26.84
C PHE A 587 -13.22 -5.32 -28.07
N GLN A 588 -14.18 -4.82 -28.85
CA GLN A 588 -13.91 -3.98 -30.02
C GLN A 588 -13.10 -2.73 -29.67
N PHE A 589 -13.27 -2.17 -28.47
CA PHE A 589 -12.48 -1.04 -28.02
C PHE A 589 -11.02 -1.44 -27.73
N LEU A 590 -10.79 -2.53 -26.99
CA LEU A 590 -9.45 -3.01 -26.65
C LEU A 590 -8.68 -3.46 -27.89
N SER A 591 -9.35 -4.16 -28.82
CA SER A 591 -8.73 -4.74 -30.02
C SER A 591 -8.37 -3.72 -31.12
N LYS A 592 -8.68 -2.43 -30.94
CA LYS A 592 -8.21 -1.37 -31.86
C LYS A 592 -6.68 -1.25 -31.90
N ALA A 593 -6.02 -1.51 -30.78
CA ALA A 593 -4.58 -1.46 -30.66
C ALA A 593 -4.12 -2.43 -29.56
N VAL A 594 -3.61 -3.58 -29.99
CA VAL A 594 -3.14 -4.67 -29.14
C VAL A 594 -1.63 -4.58 -28.96
N SER A 595 -1.16 -4.75 -27.73
CA SER A 595 0.26 -4.90 -27.41
C SER A 595 0.58 -6.38 -27.31
N ILE A 596 1.52 -6.87 -28.12
CA ILE A 596 2.04 -8.24 -28.01
C ILE A 596 3.29 -8.17 -27.14
N ILE A 597 3.25 -8.84 -25.99
CA ILE A 597 4.29 -8.79 -24.97
C ILE A 597 5.04 -10.11 -24.98
N GLY A 598 6.35 -10.06 -25.12
CA GLY A 598 7.23 -11.22 -24.98
C GLY A 598 7.88 -11.30 -23.59
N SER A 599 8.60 -12.39 -23.40
CA SER A 599 9.47 -12.66 -22.25
C SER A 599 10.94 -12.35 -22.57
N ASP A 600 11.79 -12.44 -21.56
CA ASP A 600 13.26 -12.36 -21.66
C ASP A 600 13.87 -13.67 -22.21
N LYS A 601 13.04 -14.60 -22.70
CA LYS A 601 13.43 -15.84 -23.39
C LYS A 601 13.26 -15.73 -24.91
N HIS A 602 13.70 -16.77 -25.62
CA HIS A 602 13.58 -16.84 -27.07
C HIS A 602 12.13 -17.15 -27.47
N GLU A 603 11.53 -16.26 -28.26
CA GLU A 603 10.17 -16.40 -28.79
C GLU A 603 10.12 -16.01 -30.28
N LEU A 604 9.19 -16.60 -31.01
CA LEU A 604 8.90 -16.28 -32.41
C LEU A 604 7.53 -15.61 -32.48
N PHE A 605 7.49 -14.39 -33.02
CA PHE A 605 6.25 -13.67 -33.32
C PHE A 605 5.98 -13.73 -34.81
N GLU A 606 4.92 -14.41 -35.21
CA GLU A 606 4.43 -14.43 -36.59
C GLU A 606 3.22 -13.50 -36.71
N ILE A 607 3.31 -12.51 -37.60
CA ILE A 607 2.25 -11.51 -37.81
C ILE A 607 1.70 -11.68 -39.22
N THR A 608 0.46 -12.16 -39.33
CA THR A 608 -0.24 -12.30 -40.60
C THR A 608 -1.33 -11.24 -40.73
N HIS A 609 -1.27 -10.41 -41.76
CA HIS A 609 -2.32 -9.45 -42.06
C HIS A 609 -3.51 -10.14 -42.76
N GLN A 610 -4.63 -10.30 -42.05
CA GLN A 610 -5.88 -10.83 -42.61
C GLN A 610 -6.81 -9.70 -43.04
N GLY A 611 -6.51 -9.07 -44.18
CA GLY A 611 -7.35 -8.02 -44.77
C GLY A 611 -6.86 -7.63 -46.17
N PRO A 612 -7.73 -7.07 -47.04
CA PRO A 612 -7.28 -6.54 -48.33
C PRO A 612 -6.25 -5.43 -48.09
N PRO A 613 -5.21 -5.30 -48.94
CA PRO A 613 -4.23 -4.23 -48.81
C PRO A 613 -4.95 -2.87 -48.84
N ARG A 614 -4.60 -1.96 -47.93
CA ARG A 614 -5.10 -0.58 -48.00
C ARG A 614 -4.64 0.03 -49.33
N PRO A 615 -5.53 0.68 -50.11
CA PRO A 615 -5.08 1.50 -51.22
C PRO A 615 -4.15 2.59 -50.66
N GLY A 616 -2.98 2.73 -51.27
CA GLY A 616 -1.86 3.57 -50.81
C GLY A 616 -2.08 5.06 -50.96
#